data_AF-A0A7S1BZF4-F1
#
_entry.id   AF-A0A7S1BZF4-F1
#
_cell.length_a   1.000
_cell.length_b   1.000
_cell.length_c   1.000
_cell.angle_alpha   90.00
_cell.angle_beta   90.00
_cell.angle_gamma   90.00
#
_symmetry.space_group_name_H-M   'P 1'
#
loop_
_entity.id
_entity.type
_entity.pdbx_description
1 polymer ?
#
loop_
_entity_poly.entity_id
_entity_poly.type
_entity_poly.pdbx_seq_one_letter_code
_entity_poly.pdbx_strand_id
1 'polypeptide(L)'
;PVSSRPARSSLAPRRASPDGAPETKRRRKKNKYEKFSKVDPGGADPWEAAIRAAEDAQNAPATPAAPPPAPPSPRPRTEYPEAAAVDPYDPTTFGFVELGTIVGPHGVKGELRVRADTDFGDDRLCSPGARHLRPAGRRFPREVQMRGGRRVGDGTYLVRMEGVEDRDAA
;
A
#
# COMPACT_ATOMS: atom_id res chain seq x y z
N PRO A 1 25.92 77.16 14.48
CA PRO A 1 26.93 77.74 13.57
C PRO A 1 28.12 76.78 13.46
N VAL A 2 28.39 76.32 12.24
CA VAL A 2 29.71 75.92 11.66
C VAL A 2 30.52 74.88 12.46
N SER A 3 30.55 73.59 12.10
CA SER A 3 31.18 72.93 10.93
C SER A 3 32.49 72.22 11.32
N SER A 4 32.76 71.14 10.59
CA SER A 4 34.06 70.56 10.27
C SER A 4 34.73 69.58 11.26
N ARG A 5 34.47 68.29 10.99
CA ARG A 5 35.47 67.21 10.90
C ARG A 5 36.70 67.68 10.07
N PRO A 6 37.93 67.15 10.25
CA PRO A 6 38.25 65.82 9.70
C PRO A 6 39.32 64.97 10.41
N ALA A 7 39.41 63.73 9.93
CA ALA A 7 40.22 62.62 10.38
C ALA A 7 41.73 62.78 10.11
N ARG A 8 42.54 62.14 10.96
CA ARG A 8 43.90 61.65 10.64
C ARG A 8 44.12 60.35 11.40
N SER A 9 43.82 59.21 10.77
CA SER A 9 44.26 57.90 11.27
C SER A 9 45.73 57.72 10.90
N SER A 10 46.50 57.40 11.93
CA SER A 10 47.93 57.20 11.95
C SER A 10 48.41 56.05 11.07
N LEU A 11 49.59 56.32 10.51
CA LEU A 11 50.47 55.47 9.74
C LEU A 11 51.19 54.46 10.66
N ALA A 12 51.58 53.32 10.05
CA ALA A 12 52.65 52.36 10.41
C ALA A 12 52.20 50.97 10.91
N PRO A 13 53.04 49.91 10.79
CA PRO A 13 54.02 49.61 9.75
C PRO A 13 53.90 48.15 9.25
N ARG A 14 54.10 47.86 7.96
CA ARG A 14 54.36 46.48 7.53
C ARG A 14 55.87 46.27 7.38
N ARG A 15 56.36 45.47 8.33
CA ARG A 15 57.72 44.93 8.46
C ARG A 15 58.32 44.51 7.12
N ALA A 16 59.53 44.98 6.89
CA ALA A 16 60.49 44.32 6.03
C ALA A 16 60.82 42.92 6.58
N SER A 17 60.91 41.94 5.71
CA SER A 17 61.63 40.69 5.95
C SER A 17 62.07 40.09 4.61
N PRO A 18 63.15 39.31 4.62
CA PRO A 18 64.23 39.47 3.66
C PRO A 18 64.35 38.29 2.68
N ASP A 19 65.34 38.42 1.81
CA ASP A 19 66.07 37.33 1.17
C ASP A 19 65.40 36.57 0.01
N GLY A 20 65.86 36.94 -1.18
CA GLY A 20 65.83 36.07 -2.35
C GLY A 20 66.71 34.84 -2.11
N ALA A 21 66.07 33.68 -2.05
CA ALA A 21 66.72 32.38 -2.14
C ALA A 21 66.64 31.87 -3.59
N PRO A 22 67.70 31.25 -4.14
CA PRO A 22 67.72 30.80 -5.53
C PRO A 22 66.78 29.61 -5.73
N GLU A 23 65.92 29.72 -6.74
CA GLU A 23 64.94 28.70 -7.12
C GLU A 23 65.63 27.42 -7.62
N THR A 24 65.75 26.42 -6.76
CA THR A 24 66.25 25.10 -7.17
C THR A 24 65.21 24.42 -8.06
N LYS A 25 65.51 24.25 -9.35
CA LYS A 25 64.71 23.48 -10.31
C LYS A 25 64.48 22.06 -9.80
N ARG A 26 63.32 21.82 -9.19
CA ARG A 26 62.90 20.49 -8.74
C ARG A 26 62.81 19.55 -9.95
N ARG A 27 63.65 18.52 -9.94
CA ARG A 27 63.68 17.48 -10.96
C ARG A 27 62.33 16.73 -10.92
N ARG A 28 61.52 16.84 -11.98
CA ARG A 28 60.26 16.10 -12.08
C ARG A 28 60.56 14.60 -12.17
N LYS A 29 60.10 13.84 -11.18
CA LYS A 29 60.10 12.37 -11.24
C LYS A 29 58.99 11.94 -12.18
N LYS A 30 59.34 11.19 -13.23
CA LYS A 30 58.37 10.57 -14.13
C LYS A 30 57.68 9.44 -13.37
N ASN A 31 56.35 9.45 -13.34
CA ASN A 31 55.59 8.42 -12.64
C ASN A 31 55.64 7.13 -13.46
N LYS A 32 56.09 6.05 -12.82
CA LYS A 32 56.27 4.72 -13.46
C LYS A 32 54.96 4.16 -14.06
N TYR A 33 53.80 4.68 -13.64
CA TYR A 33 52.47 4.23 -14.04
C TYR A 33 51.76 5.13 -15.06
N GLU A 34 52.41 6.17 -15.60
CA GLU A 34 51.83 7.02 -16.65
C GLU A 34 51.38 6.20 -17.88
N LYS A 35 52.14 5.14 -18.22
CA LYS A 35 51.83 4.24 -19.34
C LYS A 35 50.62 3.32 -19.09
N PHE A 36 50.11 3.27 -17.86
CA PHE A 36 48.97 2.42 -17.47
C PHE A 36 47.70 3.25 -17.16
N SER A 37 47.78 4.57 -17.20
CA SER A 37 46.62 5.46 -17.15
C SER A 37 45.88 5.39 -18.48
N LYS A 38 44.74 4.68 -18.51
CA LYS A 38 43.81 4.63 -19.66
C LYS A 38 42.87 5.83 -19.71
N VAL A 39 43.21 6.93 -19.05
CA VAL A 39 42.41 8.15 -19.03
C VAL A 39 42.94 9.08 -20.11
N ASP A 40 42.13 9.31 -21.14
CA ASP A 40 42.43 10.26 -22.21
C ASP A 40 42.49 11.69 -21.62
N PRO A 41 43.61 12.42 -21.75
CA PRO A 41 43.80 13.73 -21.11
C PRO A 41 42.95 14.87 -21.69
N GLY A 42 41.99 14.56 -22.56
CA GLY A 42 41.07 15.51 -23.18
C GLY A 42 39.59 15.10 -23.14
N GLY A 43 39.25 13.99 -22.47
CA GLY A 43 37.86 13.64 -22.19
C GLY A 43 37.35 14.47 -21.03
N ALA A 44 36.20 15.13 -21.19
CA ALA A 44 35.54 15.79 -20.07
C ALA A 44 35.32 14.77 -18.95
N ASP A 45 35.85 15.07 -17.77
CA ASP A 45 35.72 14.15 -16.63
C ASP A 45 34.23 13.90 -16.37
N PRO A 46 33.79 12.64 -16.29
CA PRO A 46 32.36 12.30 -16.15
C PRO A 46 31.73 12.92 -14.90
N TRP A 47 32.54 13.30 -13.92
CA TRP A 47 32.14 14.05 -12.74
C TRP A 47 31.89 15.52 -13.00
N GLU A 48 32.68 16.20 -13.83
CA GLU A 48 32.45 17.61 -14.17
C GLU A 48 31.18 17.77 -15.00
N ALA A 49 30.91 16.82 -15.92
CA ALA A 49 29.68 16.80 -16.69
C ALA A 49 28.44 16.61 -15.79
N ALA A 50 28.54 15.77 -14.76
CA ALA A 50 27.46 15.54 -13.80
C ALA A 50 27.20 16.76 -12.90
N ILE A 51 28.26 17.47 -12.48
CA ILE A 51 28.14 18.69 -11.67
C ILE A 51 27.44 19.80 -12.49
N ARG A 52 27.84 20.00 -13.75
CA ARG A 52 27.19 20.99 -14.64
C ARG A 52 25.71 20.70 -14.87
N ALA A 53 25.38 19.44 -15.12
CA ALA A 53 23.98 19.02 -15.30
C ALA A 53 23.12 19.24 -14.05
N ALA A 54 23.71 19.09 -12.85
CA ALA A 54 23.03 19.39 -11.59
C ALA A 54 22.85 20.90 -11.37
N GLU A 55 23.85 21.72 -11.72
CA GLU A 55 23.75 23.18 -11.66
C GLU A 55 22.67 23.73 -12.62
N ASP A 56 22.61 23.21 -13.85
CA ASP A 56 21.57 23.57 -14.83
C ASP A 56 20.17 23.16 -14.36
N ALA A 57 20.05 22.00 -13.70
CA ALA A 57 18.78 21.56 -13.10
C ALA A 57 18.34 22.41 -11.91
N GLN A 58 19.29 22.99 -11.15
CA GLN A 58 19.00 23.91 -10.04
C GLN A 58 18.66 25.33 -10.52
N ASN A 59 19.23 25.77 -11.66
CA ASN A 59 19.01 27.10 -12.20
C ASN A 59 17.80 27.18 -13.17
N ALA A 60 17.11 26.07 -13.40
CA ALA A 60 15.87 26.04 -14.15
C ALA A 60 14.75 26.76 -13.36
N PRO A 61 13.92 27.60 -14.00
CA PRO A 61 12.80 28.25 -13.33
C PRO A 61 11.84 27.20 -12.79
N ALA A 62 11.58 27.26 -11.47
CA ALA A 62 10.73 26.33 -10.76
C ALA A 62 9.38 26.17 -11.46
N THR A 63 9.15 25.00 -12.06
CA THR A 63 7.81 24.58 -12.46
C THR A 63 6.95 24.54 -11.19
N PRO A 64 5.71 25.08 -11.20
CA PRO A 64 4.87 25.07 -10.00
C PRO A 64 4.70 23.62 -9.53
N ALA A 65 5.22 23.35 -8.33
CA ALA A 65 5.25 22.04 -7.72
C ALA A 65 3.83 21.45 -7.69
N ALA A 66 3.67 20.26 -8.26
CA ALA A 66 2.48 19.45 -8.03
C ALA A 66 2.30 19.27 -6.51
N PRO A 67 1.06 19.34 -5.99
CA PRO A 67 0.82 19.14 -4.56
C PRO A 67 1.39 17.79 -4.11
N PRO A 68 1.99 17.70 -2.92
CA PRO A 68 2.54 16.44 -2.42
C PRO A 68 1.44 15.37 -2.43
N PRO A 69 1.77 14.11 -2.77
CA PRO A 69 0.80 13.03 -2.69
C PRO A 69 0.27 12.96 -1.27
N ALA A 70 -1.06 12.95 -1.14
CA ALA A 70 -1.73 12.87 0.16
C ALA A 70 -1.17 11.68 0.97
N PRO A 71 -1.01 11.81 2.29
CA PRO A 71 -0.60 10.69 3.12
C PRO A 71 -1.58 9.53 2.93
N PRO A 72 -1.11 8.27 2.86
CA PRO A 72 -2.00 7.13 2.79
C PRO A 72 -2.92 7.18 4.01
N SER A 73 -4.23 7.23 3.78
CA SER A 73 -5.22 7.17 4.85
C SER A 73 -4.88 6.00 5.79
N PRO A 74 -4.93 6.18 7.11
CA PRO A 74 -4.68 5.10 8.05
C PRO A 74 -5.67 3.98 7.70
N ARG A 75 -5.13 2.82 7.31
CA ARG A 75 -5.96 1.63 7.08
C ARG A 75 -6.74 1.39 8.37
N PRO A 76 -8.07 1.22 8.34
CA PRO A 76 -8.80 0.87 9.53
C PRO A 76 -8.12 -0.37 10.12
N ARG A 77 -7.63 -0.25 11.35
CA ARG A 77 -7.08 -1.39 12.07
C ARG A 77 -8.23 -2.37 12.16
N THR A 78 -8.10 -3.54 11.54
CA THR A 78 -9.10 -4.61 11.68
C THR A 78 -9.06 -5.05 13.14
N GLU A 79 -9.85 -4.39 13.97
CA GLU A 79 -10.07 -4.75 15.35
C GLU A 79 -10.97 -5.97 15.32
N TYR A 80 -10.35 -7.14 15.47
CA TYR A 80 -11.10 -8.36 15.73
C TYR A 80 -11.81 -8.18 17.08
N PRO A 81 -13.11 -8.51 17.17
CA PRO A 81 -13.84 -8.41 18.42
C PRO A 81 -13.13 -9.24 19.50
N GLU A 82 -13.12 -8.75 20.73
CA GLU A 82 -12.52 -9.46 21.85
C GLU A 82 -13.12 -10.87 21.96
N ALA A 83 -12.29 -11.89 22.19
CA ALA A 83 -12.73 -13.29 22.21
C ALA A 83 -13.85 -13.57 23.24
N ALA A 84 -13.97 -12.74 24.29
CA ALA A 84 -15.03 -12.82 25.29
C ALA A 84 -16.38 -12.28 24.80
N ALA A 85 -16.38 -11.43 23.77
CA ALA A 85 -17.60 -10.90 23.16
C ALA A 85 -18.22 -11.88 22.15
N VAL A 86 -17.50 -12.93 21.75
CA VAL A 86 -17.96 -13.93 20.78
C VAL A 86 -18.79 -15.02 21.46
N ASP A 87 -20.11 -15.00 21.30
CA ASP A 87 -20.97 -16.11 21.73
C ASP A 87 -20.80 -17.32 20.77
N PRO A 88 -20.37 -18.49 21.26
CA PRO A 88 -20.24 -19.69 20.44
C PRO A 88 -21.53 -20.22 19.83
N TYR A 89 -22.70 -19.80 20.32
CA TYR A 89 -24.01 -20.27 19.87
C TYR A 89 -24.73 -19.29 18.94
N ASP A 90 -24.25 -18.05 18.86
CA ASP A 90 -24.79 -17.02 17.99
C ASP A 90 -23.89 -16.84 16.75
N PRO A 91 -24.34 -17.29 15.56
CA PRO A 91 -23.57 -17.14 14.33
C PRO A 91 -23.35 -15.66 13.97
N THR A 92 -24.19 -14.74 14.46
CA THR A 92 -24.04 -13.31 14.16
C THR A 92 -22.79 -12.71 14.77
N THR A 93 -22.31 -13.26 15.90
CA THR A 93 -21.08 -12.79 16.53
C THR A 93 -19.82 -13.16 15.75
N PHE A 94 -19.92 -14.16 14.87
CA PHE A 94 -18.87 -14.52 13.90
C PHE A 94 -18.99 -13.76 12.56
N GLY A 95 -19.91 -12.79 12.47
CA GLY A 95 -20.12 -11.99 11.25
C GLY A 95 -21.02 -12.66 10.20
N PHE A 96 -21.76 -13.72 10.55
CA PHE A 96 -22.77 -14.29 9.67
C PHE A 96 -24.12 -13.60 9.83
N VAL A 97 -24.93 -13.63 8.79
CA VAL A 97 -26.31 -13.11 8.82
C VAL A 97 -27.26 -14.25 8.51
N GLU A 98 -28.27 -14.44 9.34
CA GLU A 98 -29.29 -15.45 9.12
C GLU A 98 -30.19 -15.04 7.95
N LEU A 99 -30.27 -15.91 6.94
CA LEU A 99 -31.09 -15.67 5.74
C LEU A 99 -32.45 -16.36 5.83
N GLY A 100 -32.51 -17.45 6.58
CA GLY A 100 -33.69 -18.29 6.68
C GLY A 100 -33.39 -19.63 7.31
N THR A 101 -34.46 -20.39 7.55
CA THR A 101 -34.44 -21.69 8.20
C THR A 101 -34.86 -22.78 7.22
N ILE A 102 -34.10 -23.88 7.16
CA ILE A 102 -34.51 -25.07 6.41
C ILE A 102 -35.65 -25.76 7.16
N VAL A 103 -36.79 -25.92 6.50
CA VAL A 103 -37.99 -26.56 7.03
C VAL A 103 -37.93 -28.08 6.81
N GLY A 104 -37.35 -28.52 5.69
CA GLY A 104 -37.16 -29.94 5.39
C GLY A 104 -37.03 -30.25 3.90
N PRO A 105 -36.92 -31.53 3.53
CA PRO A 105 -36.80 -31.97 2.14
C PRO A 105 -38.07 -31.73 1.34
N HIS A 106 -37.90 -31.57 0.03
CA HIS A 106 -38.97 -31.42 -0.94
C HIS A 106 -38.75 -32.32 -2.16
N GLY A 107 -39.75 -33.13 -2.48
CA GLY A 107 -39.71 -34.03 -3.63
C GLY A 107 -38.68 -35.15 -3.47
N VAL A 108 -38.17 -35.63 -4.60
CA VAL A 108 -37.20 -36.75 -4.69
C VAL A 108 -35.87 -36.33 -5.31
N LYS A 109 -35.73 -35.08 -5.76
CA LYS A 109 -34.56 -34.56 -6.48
C LYS A 109 -33.60 -33.77 -5.56
N GLY A 110 -33.62 -34.06 -4.26
CA GLY A 110 -32.80 -33.35 -3.28
C GLY A 110 -33.14 -31.85 -3.14
N GLU A 111 -34.37 -31.43 -3.42
CA GLU A 111 -34.75 -30.03 -3.19
C GLU A 111 -35.02 -29.80 -1.70
N LEU A 112 -34.69 -28.61 -1.21
CA LEU A 112 -34.86 -28.23 0.18
C LEU A 112 -35.83 -27.07 0.31
N ARG A 113 -36.77 -27.18 1.24
CA ARG A 113 -37.71 -26.12 1.56
C ARG A 113 -37.10 -25.21 2.62
N VAL A 114 -36.97 -23.93 2.28
CA VAL A 114 -36.40 -22.90 3.15
C VAL A 114 -37.46 -21.83 3.40
N ARG A 115 -37.66 -21.47 4.67
CA ARG A 115 -38.39 -20.26 5.06
C ARG A 115 -37.39 -19.13 5.13
N ALA A 116 -37.56 -18.11 4.30
CA ALA A 116 -36.72 -16.92 4.34
C ALA A 116 -37.18 -15.98 5.45
N ASP A 117 -36.21 -15.48 6.21
CA ASP A 117 -36.41 -14.43 7.20
C ASP A 117 -35.95 -13.06 6.65
N THR A 118 -35.28 -13.06 5.49
CA THR A 118 -34.85 -11.86 4.75
C THR A 118 -35.87 -11.45 3.69
N ASP A 119 -35.94 -10.14 3.47
CA ASP A 119 -36.63 -9.45 2.37
C ASP A 119 -36.08 -9.81 0.98
N PHE A 120 -34.76 -9.98 0.83
CA PHE A 120 -34.11 -10.34 -0.43
C PHE A 120 -33.99 -11.86 -0.64
N GLY A 121 -35.06 -12.62 -0.37
CA GLY A 121 -35.04 -14.08 -0.46
C GLY A 121 -34.72 -14.59 -1.87
N ASP A 122 -35.30 -13.97 -2.90
CA ASP A 122 -35.04 -14.32 -4.30
C ASP A 122 -33.56 -14.18 -4.67
N ASP A 123 -32.95 -13.03 -4.39
CA ASP A 123 -31.55 -12.79 -4.75
C ASP A 123 -30.59 -13.60 -3.87
N ARG A 124 -30.88 -13.79 -2.57
CA ARG A 124 -29.95 -14.42 -1.64
C ARG A 124 -30.00 -15.95 -1.64
N LEU A 125 -31.19 -16.55 -1.85
CA LEU A 125 -31.39 -18.00 -1.82
C LEU A 125 -31.45 -18.63 -3.21
N CYS A 126 -31.88 -17.91 -4.24
CA CYS A 126 -31.97 -18.47 -5.60
C CYS A 126 -30.72 -18.22 -6.44
N SER A 127 -29.84 -17.29 -6.05
CA SER A 127 -28.57 -17.08 -6.74
C SER A 127 -27.59 -18.24 -6.50
N PRO A 128 -26.96 -18.77 -7.56
CA PRO A 128 -25.91 -19.76 -7.41
C PRO A 128 -24.67 -19.11 -6.78
N GLY A 129 -24.03 -19.80 -5.84
CA GLY A 129 -22.86 -19.27 -5.13
C GLY A 129 -22.57 -19.97 -3.81
N ALA A 130 -21.46 -19.60 -3.19
CA ALA A 130 -21.09 -20.07 -1.87
C ALA A 130 -22.04 -19.47 -0.81
N ARG A 131 -22.64 -20.33 0.00
CA ARG A 131 -23.46 -19.97 1.16
C ARG A 131 -23.02 -20.79 2.37
N HIS A 132 -23.45 -20.35 3.55
CA HIS A 132 -23.11 -21.01 4.79
C HIS A 132 -24.35 -21.66 5.40
N LEU A 133 -24.27 -22.96 5.65
CA LEU A 133 -25.30 -23.73 6.33
C LEU A 133 -24.86 -23.98 7.78
N ARG A 134 -25.75 -23.77 8.74
CA ARG A 134 -25.56 -24.19 10.14
C ARG A 134 -26.29 -25.52 10.37
N PRO A 135 -25.58 -26.67 10.45
CA PRO A 135 -26.21 -27.94 10.80
C PRO A 135 -26.71 -27.94 12.25
N ALA A 136 -27.77 -28.69 12.51
CA ALA A 136 -28.25 -28.91 13.87
C ALA A 136 -27.14 -29.54 14.74
N GLY A 137 -26.89 -28.97 15.93
CA GLY A 137 -25.85 -29.46 16.84
C GLY A 137 -24.42 -29.09 16.44
N ARG A 138 -24.23 -28.17 15.49
CA ARG A 138 -22.93 -27.58 15.19
C ARG A 138 -22.92 -26.09 15.50
N ARG A 139 -21.76 -25.62 15.99
CA ARG A 139 -21.52 -24.22 16.36
C ARG A 139 -21.10 -23.37 15.16
N PHE A 140 -20.33 -23.94 14.25
CA PHE A 140 -19.77 -23.21 13.11
C PHE A 140 -20.53 -23.49 11.81
N PRO A 141 -20.95 -22.46 11.06
CA PRO A 141 -21.52 -22.62 9.73
C PRO A 141 -20.52 -23.24 8.74
N ARG A 142 -20.97 -24.15 7.88
CA ARG A 142 -20.17 -24.78 6.83
C ARG A 142 -20.50 -24.17 5.48
N GLU A 143 -19.47 -23.95 4.69
CA GLU A 143 -19.62 -23.54 3.31
C GLU A 143 -20.27 -24.66 2.49
N VAL A 144 -21.29 -24.29 1.72
CA VAL A 144 -22.06 -25.14 0.82
C VAL A 144 -22.31 -24.35 -0.46
N GLN A 145 -22.15 -25.02 -1.60
CA GLN A 145 -22.40 -24.41 -2.89
C GLN A 145 -23.90 -24.51 -3.25
N MET A 146 -24.54 -23.37 -3.45
CA MET A 146 -25.91 -23.29 -3.97
C MET A 146 -25.89 -23.44 -5.49
N ARG A 147 -26.68 -24.37 -6.01
CA ARG A 147 -26.89 -24.54 -7.46
C ARG A 147 -27.98 -23.59 -7.99
N GLY A 148 -28.92 -23.23 -7.13
CA GLY A 148 -29.99 -22.29 -7.43
C GLY A 148 -31.27 -22.65 -6.68
N GLY A 149 -32.34 -21.88 -6.93
CA GLY A 149 -33.62 -22.11 -6.27
C GLY A 149 -34.76 -21.39 -6.97
N ARG A 150 -35.97 -21.59 -6.45
CA ARG A 150 -37.18 -20.88 -6.88
C ARG A 150 -38.07 -20.55 -5.69
N ARG A 151 -38.76 -19.42 -5.77
CA ARG A 151 -39.84 -19.04 -4.85
C ARG A 151 -41.08 -19.87 -5.13
N VAL A 152 -41.71 -20.41 -4.09
CA VAL A 152 -42.93 -21.24 -4.21
C VAL A 152 -44.13 -20.58 -3.54
N GLY A 153 -43.90 -19.72 -2.57
CA GLY A 153 -44.96 -18.97 -1.90
C GLY A 153 -44.37 -17.84 -1.06
N ASP A 154 -45.19 -17.24 -0.23
CA ASP A 154 -44.78 -16.10 0.59
C ASP A 154 -43.76 -16.53 1.65
N GLY A 155 -42.53 -16.04 1.50
CA GLY A 155 -41.40 -16.37 2.36
C GLY A 155 -40.91 -17.83 2.25
N THR A 156 -41.38 -18.61 1.26
CA THR A 156 -40.97 -20.01 1.09
C THR A 156 -40.27 -20.24 -0.24
N TYR A 157 -39.08 -20.84 -0.16
CA TYR A 157 -38.20 -21.11 -1.27
C TYR A 157 -37.86 -22.58 -1.36
N LEU A 158 -37.66 -23.07 -2.58
CA LEU A 158 -37.08 -24.37 -2.85
C LEU A 158 -35.69 -24.18 -3.42
N VAL A 159 -34.68 -24.68 -2.72
CA VAL A 159 -33.28 -24.53 -3.09
C VAL A 159 -32.65 -25.88 -3.40
N ARG A 160 -31.63 -25.87 -4.26
CA ARG A 160 -30.79 -27.02 -4.56
C ARG A 160 -29.36 -26.70 -4.19
N MET A 161 -28.74 -27.61 -3.46
CA MET A 161 -27.35 -27.52 -3.03
C MET A 161 -26.51 -28.57 -3.73
N GLU A 162 -25.23 -28.31 -3.86
CA GLU A 162 -24.28 -29.30 -4.34
C GLU A 162 -24.14 -30.46 -3.34
N GLY A 163 -24.18 -31.70 -3.85
CA GLY A 163 -24.09 -32.92 -3.04
C GLY A 163 -25.41 -33.42 -2.46
N VAL A 164 -26.53 -32.73 -2.70
CA VAL A 164 -27.89 -33.14 -2.29
C VAL A 164 -28.71 -33.45 -3.53
N GLU A 165 -28.71 -34.73 -3.94
CA GLU A 165 -29.41 -35.19 -5.16
C GLU A 165 -30.64 -36.04 -4.85
N ASP A 166 -30.66 -36.66 -3.67
CA ASP A 166 -31.72 -37.56 -3.20
C ASP A 166 -32.49 -36.98 -2.01
N ARG A 167 -33.68 -37.53 -1.76
CA ARG A 167 -34.51 -37.14 -0.62
C ARG A 167 -33.83 -37.40 0.73
N ASP A 168 -33.06 -38.47 0.85
CA ASP A 168 -32.40 -38.83 2.11
C ASP A 168 -31.20 -37.93 2.43
N ALA A 169 -30.61 -37.33 1.40
CA ALA A 169 -29.51 -36.38 1.55
C ALA A 169 -29.99 -34.94 1.86
N ALA A 170 -31.29 -34.66 1.69
CA ALA A 170 -31.93 -33.37 1.91
C ALA A 170 -32.50 -33.27 3.33
#